data_AF-A0A351CC25-F1
#
_entry.id   AF-A0A351CC25-F1
#
_cell.length_a   1.000
_cell.length_b   1.000
_cell.length_c   1.000
_cell.angle_alpha   90.00
_cell.angle_beta   90.00
_cell.angle_gamma   90.00
#
_symmetry.space_group_name_H-M   'P 1'
#
loop_
_entity.id
_entity.type
_entity.pdbx_description
1 polymer ?
#
loop_
_entity_poly.entity_id
_entity_poly.type
_entity_poly.pdbx_seq_one_letter_code
_entity_poly.pdbx_strand_id
1 'polypeptide(L)'
;MDKKFRWIAAGMICVFSVMLVCSNPVFAGEITITGMINDTYQIVADNGTVYEVADTDMGNDLLNNVGKTVEVTGEVVEEEGVKVINVKSYKILEKTES
;
A
#
# COMPACT_ATOMS: atom_id res chain seq x y z
N MET A 1 -49.37 13.56 -14.37
CA MET A 1 -47.95 13.51 -14.75
C MET A 1 -47.84 13.66 -16.25
N ASP A 2 -47.37 14.81 -16.70
CA ASP A 2 -47.38 15.19 -18.11
C ASP A 2 -46.30 14.40 -18.87
N LYS A 3 -46.63 13.81 -20.03
CA LYS A 3 -45.73 12.96 -20.84
C LYS A 3 -44.34 13.60 -21.11
N LYS A 4 -44.28 14.93 -21.15
CA LYS A 4 -43.07 15.77 -21.29
C LYS A 4 -42.09 15.65 -20.11
N PHE A 5 -42.57 15.41 -18.89
CA PHE A 5 -41.71 15.27 -17.69
C PHE A 5 -41.05 13.89 -17.60
N ARG A 6 -41.68 12.86 -18.22
CA ARG A 6 -41.15 11.49 -18.31
C ARG A 6 -39.90 11.38 -19.20
N TRP A 7 -39.75 12.23 -20.20
CA TRP A 7 -38.58 12.22 -21.09
C TRP A 7 -37.37 12.96 -20.50
N ILE A 8 -37.60 14.00 -19.70
CA ILE A 8 -36.54 14.77 -19.04
C ILE A 8 -35.96 13.98 -17.85
N ALA A 9 -36.80 13.29 -17.09
CA ALA A 9 -36.37 12.44 -15.97
C ALA A 9 -35.56 11.21 -16.44
N ALA A 10 -35.90 10.63 -17.59
CA ALA A 10 -35.19 9.46 -18.13
C ALA A 10 -33.77 9.80 -18.60
N GLY A 11 -33.55 10.98 -19.19
CA GLY A 11 -32.23 11.42 -19.64
C GLY A 11 -31.28 11.78 -18.49
N MET A 12 -31.80 12.39 -17.41
CA MET A 12 -31.01 12.82 -16.26
C MET A 12 -30.58 11.65 -15.36
N ILE A 13 -31.35 10.55 -15.34
CA ILE A 13 -31.00 9.31 -14.65
C ILE A 13 -29.84 8.56 -15.34
N CYS A 14 -29.76 8.59 -16.68
CA CYS A 14 -28.67 7.93 -17.40
C CYS A 14 -27.28 8.57 -17.18
N VAL A 15 -27.22 9.87 -16.90
CA VAL A 15 -25.94 10.59 -16.70
C VAL A 15 -25.37 10.34 -15.29
N PHE A 16 -26.21 10.12 -14.29
CA PHE A 16 -25.77 9.79 -12.92
C PHE A 16 -25.31 8.35 -12.76
N SER A 17 -25.71 7.44 -13.66
CA SER A 17 -25.36 6.01 -13.57
C SER A 17 -23.97 5.64 -14.12
N VAL A 18 -23.31 6.54 -14.85
CA VAL A 18 -21.99 6.26 -15.47
C VAL A 18 -20.81 6.56 -14.53
N MET A 19 -21.03 7.26 -13.42
CA MET A 19 -19.96 7.68 -12.49
C MET A 19 -19.58 6.63 -11.42
N LEU A 20 -20.24 5.46 -11.40
CA LEU A 20 -20.09 4.47 -10.31
C LEU A 20 -19.21 3.25 -10.64
N VAL A 21 -18.46 3.25 -11.76
CA VAL A 21 -17.76 2.04 -12.26
C VAL A 21 -16.25 2.02 -12.00
N CYS A 22 -15.70 2.95 -11.22
CA CYS A 22 -14.25 2.97 -10.93
C CYS A 22 -13.89 2.52 -9.50
N SER A 23 -14.76 1.78 -8.82
CA SER A 23 -14.39 1.08 -7.58
C SER A 23 -13.72 -0.24 -7.93
N ASN A 24 -12.50 -0.19 -8.49
CA ASN A 24 -11.66 -1.37 -8.46
C ASN A 24 -11.34 -1.63 -6.98
N PRO A 25 -11.64 -2.83 -6.43
CA PRO A 25 -11.02 -3.19 -5.17
C PRO A 25 -9.51 -3.25 -5.46
N VAL A 26 -8.79 -2.22 -5.00
CA VAL A 26 -7.36 -2.32 -4.76
C VAL A 26 -7.27 -3.34 -3.63
N PHE A 27 -7.21 -4.61 -4.02
CA PHE A 27 -6.73 -5.65 -3.15
C PHE A 27 -5.31 -5.23 -2.81
N ALA A 28 -5.11 -4.74 -1.59
CA ALA A 28 -3.80 -4.58 -0.99
C ALA A 28 -3.21 -5.99 -0.89
N GLY A 29 -2.60 -6.44 -1.99
CA GLY A 29 -1.95 -7.73 -2.05
C GLY A 29 -0.77 -7.70 -1.10
N GLU A 30 -0.66 -8.73 -0.26
CA GLU A 30 0.56 -8.94 0.50
C GLU A 30 1.72 -9.09 -0.48
N ILE A 31 2.76 -8.29 -0.27
CA ILE A 31 4.00 -8.36 -1.03
C ILE A 31 5.15 -8.65 -0.07
N THR A 32 6.16 -9.34 -0.59
CA THR A 32 7.43 -9.54 0.10
C THR A 32 8.47 -8.62 -0.52
N ILE A 33 9.11 -7.82 0.33
CA ILE A 33 10.14 -6.86 -0.04
C ILE A 33 11.43 -7.25 0.66
N THR A 34 12.52 -7.33 -0.10
CA THR A 34 13.86 -7.47 0.46
C THR A 34 14.58 -6.15 0.37
N GLY A 35 15.15 -5.68 1.48
CA GLY A 35 15.80 -4.38 1.56
C GLY A 35 16.56 -4.14 2.86
N MET A 36 17.23 -2.99 2.93
CA MET A 36 17.92 -2.53 4.13
C MET A 36 17.06 -1.50 4.84
N ILE A 37 16.86 -1.70 6.14
CA ILE A 37 16.18 -0.71 6.98
C ILE A 37 17.15 0.39 7.43
N ASN A 38 16.74 1.64 7.31
CA ASN A 38 17.49 2.81 7.74
C ASN A 38 16.94 3.42 9.04
N ASP A 39 17.67 4.37 9.61
CA ASP A 39 17.35 5.11 10.83
C ASP A 39 16.18 6.11 10.67
N THR A 40 15.63 6.25 9.47
CA THR A 40 14.50 7.14 9.15
C THR A 40 13.17 6.40 8.97
N TYR A 41 13.04 5.17 9.49
CA TYR A 41 11.83 4.36 9.37
C TYR A 41 11.51 3.97 7.92
N GLN A 42 12.54 3.76 7.10
CA GLN A 42 12.37 3.38 5.70
C GLN A 42 13.14 2.11 5.37
N ILE A 43 12.56 1.32 4.49
CA ILE A 43 13.20 0.15 3.87
C ILE A 43 13.59 0.54 2.46
N VAL A 44 14.89 0.53 2.19
CA VAL A 44 15.44 0.68 0.85
C VAL A 44 15.51 -0.71 0.23
N ALA A 45 14.59 -1.01 -0.67
CA ALA A 45 14.54 -2.29 -1.36
C ALA A 45 15.70 -2.43 -2.35
N ASP A 46 16.04 -3.68 -2.72
CA ASP A 46 17.13 -3.97 -3.67
C ASP A 46 16.93 -3.32 -5.05
N ASN A 47 15.68 -3.03 -5.42
CA ASN A 47 15.32 -2.33 -6.66
C ASN A 47 15.46 -0.79 -6.55
N GLY A 48 15.94 -0.27 -5.41
CA GLY A 48 16.06 1.16 -5.13
C GLY A 48 14.76 1.86 -4.71
N THR A 49 13.66 1.12 -4.57
CA THR A 49 12.38 1.68 -4.08
C THR A 49 12.46 1.87 -2.57
N VAL A 50 12.03 3.03 -2.11
CA VAL A 50 11.95 3.36 -0.68
C VAL A 50 10.52 3.12 -0.22
N TYR A 51 10.37 2.36 0.85
CA TYR A 51 9.09 2.09 1.52
C TYR A 51 9.14 2.65 2.94
N GLU A 52 8.15 3.43 3.34
CA GLU A 52 8.01 3.87 4.73
C GLU A 52 7.40 2.76 5.56
N VAL A 53 7.95 2.51 6.74
CA VAL A 53 7.45 1.51 7.67
C VAL A 53 6.29 2.11 8.44
N ALA A 54 5.12 1.47 8.39
CA ALA A 54 3.98 1.89 9.20
C ALA A 54 4.29 1.79 10.71
N ASP A 55 3.82 2.76 11.48
CA ASP A 55 3.92 2.77 12.94
C ASP A 55 3.06 1.63 13.54
N THR A 56 3.71 0.51 13.75
CA THR A 56 3.14 -0.77 14.20
C THR A 56 4.15 -1.45 15.11
N ASP A 57 3.70 -2.38 15.96
CA ASP A 57 4.61 -3.11 16.86
C ASP A 57 5.75 -3.80 16.09
N MET A 58 5.43 -4.43 14.95
CA MET A 58 6.39 -5.08 14.05
C MET A 58 7.32 -4.07 13.36
N GLY A 59 6.76 -2.94 12.89
CA GLY A 59 7.55 -1.87 12.28
C GLY A 59 8.55 -1.25 13.26
N ASN A 60 8.14 -1.08 14.52
CA ASN A 60 9.02 -0.59 15.57
C ASN A 60 10.11 -1.60 15.95
N ASP A 61 9.79 -2.89 15.94
CA ASP A 61 10.76 -3.96 16.18
C ASP A 61 11.83 -4.05 15.07
N LEU A 62 11.42 -3.80 13.82
CA LEU A 62 12.31 -3.69 12.66
C LEU A 62 13.37 -2.60 12.82
N LEU A 63 13.08 -1.48 13.50
CA LEU A 63 14.04 -0.40 13.74
C LEU A 63 15.15 -0.80 14.70
N ASN A 64 14.94 -1.80 15.55
CA ASN A 64 16.03 -2.36 16.35
C ASN A 64 17.08 -3.07 15.48
N ASN A 65 16.76 -3.28 14.19
CA ASN A 65 17.58 -3.95 13.20
C ASN A 65 18.08 -2.98 12.10
N VAL A 66 18.12 -1.67 12.36
CA VAL A 66 18.68 -0.65 11.44
C VAL A 66 20.08 -1.06 10.94
N GLY A 67 20.29 -0.93 9.63
CA GLY A 67 21.52 -1.30 8.94
C GLY A 67 21.59 -2.77 8.53
N LYS A 68 20.61 -3.61 8.91
CA LYS A 68 20.54 -5.01 8.49
C LYS A 68 19.66 -5.17 7.27
N THR A 69 19.99 -6.15 6.43
CA THR A 69 19.13 -6.60 5.34
C THR A 69 18.03 -7.48 5.89
N VAL A 70 16.79 -7.13 5.58
CA VAL A 70 15.58 -7.80 6.04
C VAL A 70 14.68 -8.13 4.85
N GLU A 71 13.99 -9.26 4.95
CA GLU A 71 12.87 -9.64 4.09
C GLU A 71 11.59 -9.37 4.86
N VAL A 72 10.75 -8.48 4.33
CA VAL A 72 9.55 -7.96 4.98
C VAL A 72 8.34 -8.36 4.14
N THR A 73 7.38 -9.05 4.75
CA THR A 73 6.11 -9.38 4.12
C THR A 73 5.00 -8.55 4.72
N GLY A 74 4.26 -7.85 3.87
CA GLY A 74 3.27 -6.88 4.32
C GLY A 74 2.41 -6.35 3.19
N GLU A 75 1.46 -5.50 3.56
CA GLU A 75 0.61 -4.80 2.60
C GLU A 75 1.20 -3.42 2.33
N VAL A 76 1.34 -3.07 1.05
CA VAL A 76 1.77 -1.72 0.67
C VAL A 76 0.56 -0.88 0.30
N VAL A 77 0.45 0.27 0.96
CA VAL A 77 -0.53 1.30 0.66
C VAL A 77 0.22 2.48 0.06
N GLU A 78 -0.25 2.96 -1.08
CA GLU A 78 0.28 4.18 -1.70
C GLU A 78 -0.69 5.33 -1.41
N GLU A 79 -0.27 6.27 -0.56
CA GLU A 79 -1.03 7.47 -0.24
C GLU A 79 -0.23 8.69 -0.69
N GLU A 80 -0.82 9.55 -1.52
CA GLU A 80 -0.18 10.78 -2.02
C GLU A 80 1.21 10.58 -2.69
N GLY A 81 1.45 9.38 -3.23
CA GLY A 81 2.73 9.01 -3.86
C GLY A 81 3.79 8.47 -2.88
N VAL A 82 3.45 8.36 -1.60
CA VAL A 82 4.27 7.72 -0.57
C VAL A 82 3.85 6.26 -0.43
N LYS A 83 4.80 5.33 -0.52
CA LYS A 83 4.56 3.90 -0.34
C LYS A 83 4.81 3.52 1.10
N VAL A 84 3.75 3.25 1.83
CA VAL A 84 3.80 2.81 3.22
C VAL A 84 3.60 1.29 3.26
N ILE A 85 4.52 0.56 3.89
CA ILE A 85 4.39 -0.88 4.14
C ILE A 85 3.88 -1.13 5.56
N ASN A 86 2.74 -1.81 5.66
CA ASN A 86 2.25 -2.39 6.89
C ASN A 86 2.86 -3.79 7.08
N VAL A 87 3.80 -3.89 8.01
CA VAL A 87 4.59 -5.11 8.22
C VAL A 87 3.77 -6.15 8.96
N LYS A 88 3.50 -7.28 8.29
CA LYS A 88 2.86 -8.46 8.92
C LYS A 88 3.90 -9.42 9.51
N SER A 89 5.00 -9.63 8.78
CA SER A 89 6.11 -10.46 9.24
C SER A 89 7.42 -9.99 8.61
N TYR A 90 8.52 -10.27 9.29
CA TYR A 90 9.84 -9.98 8.75
C TYR A 90 10.83 -11.10 9.11
N LYS A 91 11.91 -11.17 8.33
CA LYS A 91 13.01 -12.09 8.53
C LYS A 91 14.33 -11.35 8.29
N ILE A 92 15.24 -11.44 9.25
CA ILE A 92 16.57 -10.87 9.12
C ILE A 92 17.40 -11.80 8.23
N LEU A 93 17.95 -11.27 7.15
CA LEU A 93 18.79 -12.01 6.19
C LEU A 93 20.28 -11.81 6.47
N GLU A 94 20.66 -11.35 7.67
CA GLU A 94 22.06 -11.24 8.07
C GLU A 94 22.80 -12.53 7.73
N LYS A 95 23.81 -12.38 6.88
CA LYS A 95 24.80 -13.41 6.64
C LYS A 95 25.56 -13.52 7.95
N THR A 96 25.20 -14.49 8.79
CA THR A 96 26.09 -14.95 9.85
C THR A 96 27.40 -15.34 9.16
N GLU A 97 28.38 -14.44 9.17
CA GLU A 97 29.76 -14.83 8.93
C GLU A 97 30.10 -15.79 10.06
N SER A 98 30.30 -17.05 9.67
CA SER A 98 30.59 -18.16 10.56
C SER A 98 32.01 -18.13 11.08
#